data_AF-A0ABD5SWM0-F1
#
_entry.id   AF-A0ABD5SWM0-F1
#
_cell.length_a   1.000
_cell.length_b   1.000
_cell.length_c   1.000
_cell.angle_alpha   90.00
_cell.angle_beta   90.00
_cell.angle_gamma   90.00
#
_symmetry.space_group_name_H-M   'P 1'
#
loop_
_entity.id
_entity.type
_entity.pdbx_description
1 polymer ?
#
loop_
_entity_poly.entity_id
_entity_poly.type
_entity_poly.pdbx_seq_one_letter_code
_entity_poly.pdbx_strand_id
1 'polypeptide(L)' 'MLRPPQHAARRCPSCTATLSNVQGVVTCSDCQWVDIDRGQHNFRERTSQ' A
#
# COMPACT_ATOMS: atom_id res chain seq x y z
N MET A 1 13.51 17.89 -14.30
CA MET A 1 12.33 17.11 -14.74
C MET A 1 11.99 16.10 -13.65
N LEU A 2 10.93 16.32 -12.87
CA LEU A 2 10.47 15.35 -11.88
C LEU A 2 9.76 14.21 -12.64
N ARG A 3 10.35 13.01 -12.65
CA ARG A 3 9.65 11.80 -13.10
C ARG A 3 8.43 11.62 -12.20
N PRO A 4 7.21 11.52 -12.73
CA PRO A 4 6.07 11.19 -11.90
C PRO A 4 6.37 9.86 -11.20
N PRO A 5 6.06 9.70 -9.91
CA PRO A 5 6.16 8.41 -9.26
C PRO A 5 5.32 7.47 -10.10
N GLN A 6 5.99 6.53 -10.76
CA GLN A 6 5.31 5.47 -11.49
C GLN A 6 4.75 4.56 -10.41
N HIS A 7 3.64 4.97 -9.80
CA HIS A 7 2.70 4.06 -9.19
C HIS A 7 2.17 3.21 -10.34
N ALA A 8 2.99 2.25 -10.77
CA ALA A 8 2.58 1.18 -11.65
C ALA A 8 1.29 0.65 -11.03
N ALA A 9 0.22 0.65 -11.82
CA ALA A 9 -1.08 0.16 -11.38
C ALA A 9 -0.86 -1.25 -10.82
N ARG A 10 -0.86 -1.38 -9.49
CA ARG A 10 -0.64 -2.66 -8.84
C ARG A 10 -1.82 -3.55 -9.25
N ARG A 11 -1.51 -4.75 -9.71
CA ARG A 11 -2.52 -5.77 -10.05
C ARG A 11 -2.61 -6.78 -8.92
N CYS A 12 -3.80 -7.29 -8.66
CA CYS A 12 -4.01 -8.31 -7.65
C CYS A 12 -3.27 -9.59 -8.06
N PRO A 13 -2.43 -10.17 -7.20
CA PRO A 13 -1.72 -11.41 -7.53
C PRO A 13 -2.66 -12.63 -7.63
N SER A 14 -3.87 -12.53 -7.08
CA SER A 14 -4.85 -13.63 -7.07
C SER A 14 -5.75 -13.63 -8.31
N CYS A 15 -6.31 -12.48 -8.70
CA CYS A 15 -7.28 -12.39 -9.81
C CYS A 15 -6.84 -11.46 -10.95
N THR A 16 -5.64 -10.86 -10.90
CA THR A 16 -5.11 -9.90 -11.90
C THR A 16 -5.88 -8.58 -12.01
N ALA A 17 -6.96 -8.38 -11.24
CA ALA A 17 -7.73 -7.15 -11.23
C ALA A 17 -6.89 -5.94 -10.78
N THR A 18 -7.27 -4.75 -11.23
CA THR A 18 -6.62 -3.49 -10.81
C THR A 18 -6.85 -3.27 -9.32
N LEU A 19 -5.77 -3.11 -8.55
CA LEU A 19 -5.86 -2.81 -7.13
C LEU A 19 -6.21 -1.35 -6.90
N SER A 20 -7.07 -1.11 -5.92
CA SER A 20 -7.43 0.22 -5.46
C SER A 20 -6.67 0.56 -4.19
N ASN A 21 -6.04 1.73 -4.16
CA ASN A 21 -5.41 2.24 -2.96
C ASN A 21 -6.38 3.16 -2.23
N VAL A 22 -6.87 2.73 -1.07
CA VAL A 22 -7.76 3.51 -0.21
C VAL A 22 -7.02 3.84 1.07
N GLN A 23 -6.72 5.13 1.30
CA GLN A 23 -6.03 5.62 2.50
C GLN A 23 -4.65 4.98 2.75
N GLY A 24 -3.95 4.55 1.70
CA GLY A 24 -2.66 3.85 1.83
C GLY A 24 -2.79 2.34 2.02
N VAL A 25 -4.01 1.81 2.05
CA VAL A 25 -4.29 0.37 2.05
C VAL A 25 -4.61 -0.07 0.63
N VAL A 26 -3.83 -1.01 0.11
CA VAL A 26 -4.07 -1.56 -1.23
C VAL A 26 -5.06 -2.70 -1.12
N THR A 27 -6.20 -2.60 -1.80
CA THR A 27 -7.30 -3.57 -1.74
C THR A 27 -7.73 -4.01 -3.14
N CYS A 28 -8.19 -5.25 -3.25
CA CYS A 28 -8.89 -5.77 -4.42
C CYS A 28 -10.37 -5.90 -4.11
N SER A 29 -11.22 -5.16 -4.82
CA SER A 29 -12.69 -5.26 -4.66
C SER A 29 -13.27 -6.56 -5.24
N ASP A 30 -12.52 -7.24 -6.10
CA ASP A 30 -12.99 -8.42 -6.84
C ASP A 30 -12.91 -9.69 -5.98
N CYS A 31 -11.76 -9.92 -5.34
CA CYS A 31 -11.51 -11.09 -4.49
C CYS A 31 -11.28 -10.75 -3.00
N GLN A 32 -11.53 -9.51 -2.60
CA GLN A 32 -11.36 -9.00 -1.23
C GLN A 32 -9.93 -9.13 -0.68
N TRP A 33 -8.92 -9.20 -1.54
CA TRP A 33 -7.51 -9.23 -1.14
C TRP A 33 -7.08 -7.87 -0.57
N VAL A 34 -6.30 -7.86 0.51
CA VAL A 34 -5.85 -6.63 1.20
C VAL A 34 -4.35 -6.72 1.49
N ASP A 35 -3.59 -5.74 0.99
CA ASP A 35 -2.19 -5.47 1.39
C ASP A 35 -2.24 -4.55 2.60
N ILE A 36 -2.23 -5.14 3.78
CA ILE A 36 -1.97 -4.37 5.00
C ILE A 36 -0.45 -4.26 5.07
N ASP A 37 0.11 -3.19 4.49
CA ASP A 37 1.53 -2.87 4.68
C ASP A 37 1.73 -2.56 6.17
N ARG A 38 2.07 -3.61 6.92
CA ARG A 38 2.22 -3.60 8.38
C ARG A 38 3.57 -2.99 8.75
N GLY A 39 3.88 -1.83 8.20
CA GLY A 39 5.23 -1.30 8.05
C GLY A 39 5.50 0.09 8.65
N GLN A 40 4.63 0.64 9.50
CA GLN A 40 4.86 1.98 10.10
C GLN A 40 4.76 2.00 11.64
N HIS A 41 5.01 0.87 12.30
CA HIS A 41 5.39 0.88 13.73
C HIS A 41 6.90 1.15 13.87
N ASN A 42 7.38 2.22 13.24
CA ASN A 42 8.57 2.92 13.73
C ASN A 42 8.09 3.86 14.85
N PHE A 43 7.71 3.25 15.97
CA PHE A 43 7.51 3.95 17.23
C PHE A 43 8.86 4.59 17.58
N ARG A 44 9.00 5.87 17.25
CA ARG A 44 10.10 6.72 17.71
C ARG A 44 9.93 6.84 19.23
N GLU A 45 10.43 5.87 19.97
CA GLU A 45 10.82 6.03 21.37
C GLU A 45 12.05 6.95 21.44
N ARG A 46 11.87 8.20 21.01
CA ARG A 46 12.67 9.33 21.46
C ARG A 46 12.12 9.75 22.82
N THR A 47 12.28 8.91 23.84
CA THR A 47 12.20 9.38 25.23
C THR A 47 13.61 9.81 25.61
N SER A 48 13.87 11.09 25.33
CA SER A 48 15.02 11.81 25.85
C SER A 48 14.74 12.11 27.32
N GLN A 49 15.50 11.52 28.25
CA GLN A 49 15.94 12.15 29.50
C GLN A 49 16.92 11.27 30.26
#